data_AF-A0A2S3IRF0-F1
#
_entry.id   AF-A0A2S3IRF0-F1
#
_cell.length_a   1.000
_cell.length_b   1.000
_cell.length_c   1.000
_cell.angle_alpha   90.00
_cell.angle_beta   90.00
_cell.angle_gamma   90.00
#
_symmetry.space_group_name_H-M   'P 1'
#
loop_
_entity.id
_entity.type
_entity.pdbx_description
1 polymer ?
#
loop_
_entity_poly.entity_id
_entity_poly.type
_entity_poly.pdbx_seq_one_letter_code
_entity_poly.pdbx_strand_id
1 'polypeptide(L)'
;MSYANCLKKHPYRIVFPYANSILRASLEKGYPQKSLKDYSTLLHFTAFCPDYRTYALLLRACARCSDLYAAMEIHCHLTKVGLLSNRHITPSLLKLYIAHDRMLEARELFWSVLEWSTDPFHGNLMLMGFLKSGQIDKAYQIFKRMPVKDLVSWNSMIAGAVRSSHLKDAMNLFSRLVSSGLVPDGFSFSSVLSACARAGARQYGVWVHQLMTELVVETNHIISSALVDMYAKCGRIDVATEIFNTVKRNHISVWNTMISGLAAHGLGSDVVILFRKMKSEEVVPDGVTFVALLTACSHCGMVEEARQYFKSMTTEYSITPEVEHYGALVDALSRAGLLDEAYNLVRSMNVKPDAVIWRALLSACRRYRQTKLGEVTVEHVACYSSGDYTLLSNIYSSANRWNDSEELWKQRKQKKIRKSKGLSWVELGGSTHEFKAGDRSHPDSKDIYQVLHGLSKRAKVEGYAPLTELVTKDVSEEEREENLTFHSEKLAVAYSVLKTGPGTEIMVSKNLQTCSDCHEWMKIISKVLCRVIVMRDRIRFHRFEGGCCSCKDYW
;
A
#
# COMPACT_ATOMS: atom_id res chain seq x y z
N MET A 1 50.28 -10.75 -5.46
CA MET A 1 51.73 -10.75 -5.75
C MET A 1 52.48 -10.95 -4.44
N SER A 2 53.51 -11.80 -4.41
CA SER A 2 54.36 -11.92 -3.20
C SER A 2 55.22 -10.66 -3.02
N TYR A 3 55.51 -10.32 -1.77
CA TYR A 3 56.37 -9.20 -1.37
C TYR A 3 57.73 -9.19 -2.10
N ALA A 4 58.29 -10.38 -2.36
CA ALA A 4 59.53 -10.58 -3.11
C ALA A 4 59.46 -10.10 -4.58
N ASN A 5 58.29 -10.20 -5.23
CA ASN A 5 58.11 -9.71 -6.60
C ASN A 5 57.94 -8.18 -6.68
N CYS A 6 57.47 -7.55 -5.60
CA CYS A 6 57.34 -6.09 -5.47
C CYS A 6 58.74 -5.43 -5.40
N LEU A 7 59.63 -6.01 -4.60
CA LEU A 7 61.03 -5.59 -4.45
C LEU A 7 61.83 -5.68 -5.76
N LYS A 8 61.57 -6.70 -6.60
CA LYS A 8 62.20 -6.84 -7.92
C LYS A 8 61.80 -5.73 -8.91
N LYS A 9 60.60 -5.17 -8.79
CA LYS A 9 60.11 -4.10 -9.70
C LYS A 9 60.55 -2.70 -9.29
N HIS A 10 60.86 -2.47 -8.01
CA HIS A 10 61.18 -1.13 -7.49
C HIS A 10 62.35 -1.16 -6.50
N PRO A 11 63.59 -1.44 -6.96
CA PRO A 11 64.75 -1.66 -6.09
C PRO A 11 65.19 -0.42 -5.29
N TYR A 12 64.81 0.79 -5.70
CA TYR A 12 65.20 2.06 -5.06
C TYR A 12 64.13 2.66 -4.13
N ARG A 13 63.00 1.98 -3.89
CA ARG A 13 61.89 2.53 -3.08
C ARG A 13 61.94 2.04 -1.63
N ILE A 14 61.56 2.90 -0.70
CA ILE A 14 61.54 2.62 0.74
C ILE A 14 60.47 1.56 1.05
N VAL A 15 60.86 0.52 1.80
CA VAL A 15 59.94 -0.49 2.35
C VAL A 15 59.13 0.12 3.48
N PHE A 16 57.80 0.05 3.39
CA PHE A 16 56.91 0.72 4.34
C PHE A 16 55.87 -0.24 4.97
N PRO A 17 56.19 -0.92 6.08
CA PRO A 17 55.34 -1.97 6.65
C PRO A 17 54.10 -1.45 7.42
N TYR A 18 54.07 -0.16 7.78
CA TYR A 18 53.00 0.42 8.62
C TYR A 18 51.89 1.12 7.83
N ALA A 19 51.84 0.96 6.49
CA ALA A 19 50.91 1.65 5.60
C ALA A 19 49.43 1.51 6.02
N ASN A 20 48.96 0.28 6.31
CA ASN A 20 47.57 0.04 6.72
C ASN A 20 47.21 0.71 8.07
N SER A 21 48.18 0.87 8.98
CA SER A 21 47.97 1.54 10.26
C SER A 21 47.84 3.05 10.09
N ILE A 22 48.62 3.66 9.18
CA ILE A 22 48.50 5.08 8.86
C ILE A 22 47.16 5.38 8.20
N LEU A 23 46.77 4.59 7.20
CA LEU A 23 45.48 4.76 6.50
C LEU A 23 44.29 4.65 7.47
N ARG A 24 44.36 3.69 8.41
CA ARG A 24 43.36 3.52 9.47
C ARG A 24 43.33 4.72 10.42
N ALA A 25 44.48 5.19 10.87
CA ALA A 25 44.57 6.34 11.78
C ALA A 25 43.98 7.61 11.13
N SER A 26 44.27 7.87 9.85
CA SER A 26 43.68 9.00 9.11
C SER A 26 42.15 8.87 8.99
N LEU A 27 41.64 7.65 8.79
CA LEU A 27 40.21 7.36 8.70
C LEU A 27 39.48 7.52 10.04
N GLU A 28 40.07 7.04 11.14
CA GLU A 28 39.47 7.07 12.48
C GLU A 28 39.46 8.47 13.11
N LYS A 29 40.47 9.29 12.80
CA LYS A 29 40.51 10.71 13.19
C LYS A 29 39.52 11.60 12.41
N GLY A 30 38.70 11.04 11.53
CA GLY A 30 37.65 11.77 10.81
C GLY A 30 38.10 12.46 9.52
N TYR A 31 39.28 12.12 8.97
CA TYR A 31 39.79 12.70 7.72
C TYR A 31 39.82 11.65 6.58
N PRO A 32 38.65 11.22 6.04
CA PRO A 32 38.58 10.17 5.01
C PRO A 32 39.32 10.57 3.71
N GLN A 33 39.23 11.83 3.29
CA GLN A 33 39.95 12.36 2.12
C GLN A 33 41.48 12.28 2.31
N LYS A 34 41.96 12.51 3.54
CA LYS A 34 43.39 12.39 3.87
C LYS A 34 43.85 10.94 3.72
N SER A 35 43.04 9.96 4.12
CA SER A 35 43.37 8.53 3.94
C SER A 35 43.55 8.17 2.45
N LEU A 36 42.69 8.68 1.56
CA LEU A 36 42.85 8.49 0.10
C LEU A 36 44.11 9.17 -0.45
N LYS A 37 44.43 10.38 0.03
CA LYS A 37 45.65 11.11 -0.35
C LYS A 37 46.93 10.43 0.16
N ASP A 38 46.91 9.93 1.40
CA ASP A 38 48.01 9.18 2.01
C ASP A 38 48.28 7.91 1.20
N TYR A 39 47.23 7.22 0.73
CA TYR A 39 47.37 6.06 -0.16
C TYR A 39 48.03 6.39 -1.50
N SER A 40 47.63 7.47 -2.16
CA SER A 40 48.27 7.91 -3.41
C SER A 40 49.75 8.24 -3.23
N THR A 41 50.10 8.87 -2.10
CA THR A 41 51.48 9.16 -1.71
C THR A 41 52.28 7.87 -1.47
N LEU A 42 51.71 6.91 -0.73
CA LEU A 42 52.34 5.63 -0.46
C LEU A 42 52.62 4.86 -1.77
N LEU A 43 51.67 4.83 -2.71
CA LEU A 43 51.85 4.21 -4.02
C LEU A 43 52.95 4.87 -4.87
N HIS A 44 53.11 6.18 -4.80
CA HIS A 44 54.10 6.92 -5.61
C HIS A 44 55.52 6.80 -5.06
N PHE A 45 55.70 6.90 -3.74
CA PHE A 45 57.01 7.10 -3.13
C PHE A 45 57.57 5.87 -2.42
N THR A 46 56.79 4.80 -2.23
CA THR A 46 57.24 3.61 -1.46
C THR A 46 57.10 2.31 -2.25
N ALA A 47 57.76 1.24 -1.77
CA ALA A 47 57.60 -0.13 -2.24
C ALA A 47 56.35 -0.81 -1.62
N PHE A 48 55.33 -0.03 -1.30
CA PHE A 48 54.09 -0.50 -0.71
C PHE A 48 53.28 -1.31 -1.73
N CYS A 49 52.91 -2.53 -1.35
CA CYS A 49 52.07 -3.41 -2.14
C CYS A 49 50.70 -3.53 -1.43
N PRO A 50 49.63 -2.90 -1.95
CA PRO A 50 48.30 -2.91 -1.33
C PRO A 50 47.73 -4.32 -1.20
N ASP A 51 47.12 -4.61 -0.05
CA ASP A 51 46.42 -5.86 0.21
C ASP A 51 44.91 -5.64 0.36
N TYR A 52 44.16 -6.72 0.58
CA TYR A 52 42.71 -6.64 0.75
C TYR A 52 42.28 -5.74 1.92
N ARG A 53 43.13 -5.62 2.97
CA ARG A 53 42.86 -4.77 4.13
C ARG A 53 43.04 -3.29 3.77
N THR A 54 44.05 -2.97 2.96
CA THR A 54 44.23 -1.64 2.38
C THR A 54 42.98 -1.21 1.64
N TYR A 55 42.52 -2.01 0.68
CA TYR A 55 41.35 -1.66 -0.13
C TYR A 55 40.06 -1.58 0.68
N ALA A 56 39.86 -2.46 1.67
CA ALA A 56 38.71 -2.35 2.58
C ALA A 56 38.70 -1.02 3.36
N LEU A 57 39.85 -0.54 3.82
CA LEU A 57 39.98 0.77 4.48
C LEU A 57 39.67 1.93 3.52
N LEU A 58 40.17 1.86 2.28
CA LEU A 58 39.92 2.90 1.28
C LEU A 58 38.45 2.97 0.86
N LEU A 59 37.80 1.82 0.65
CA LEU A 59 36.35 1.79 0.35
C LEU A 59 35.53 2.35 1.52
N ARG A 60 35.94 2.09 2.76
CA ARG A 60 35.32 2.71 3.94
C ARG A 60 35.56 4.22 3.99
N ALA A 61 36.72 4.70 3.53
CA ALA A 61 36.99 6.13 3.37
C ALA A 61 36.09 6.74 2.30
N CYS A 62 36.02 6.15 1.10
CA CYS A 62 35.10 6.56 0.02
C CYS A 62 33.65 6.63 0.49
N ALA A 63 33.21 5.67 1.31
CA ALA A 63 31.84 5.64 1.84
C ALA A 63 31.56 6.79 2.82
N ARG A 64 32.57 7.24 3.57
CA ARG A 64 32.43 8.37 4.52
C ARG A 64 32.48 9.74 3.84
N CYS A 65 33.24 9.87 2.75
CA CYS A 65 33.33 11.11 2.00
C CYS A 65 32.42 11.16 0.77
N SER A 66 31.62 10.12 0.54
CA SER A 66 30.76 9.97 -0.65
C SER A 66 31.51 10.18 -1.98
N ASP A 67 32.77 9.74 -2.04
CA ASP A 67 33.63 9.90 -3.23
C ASP A 67 33.52 8.67 -4.14
N LEU A 68 32.59 8.74 -5.09
CA LEU A 68 32.33 7.69 -6.06
C LEU A 68 33.48 7.53 -7.07
N TYR A 69 34.16 8.62 -7.44
CA TYR A 69 35.22 8.58 -8.44
C TYR A 69 36.41 7.78 -7.91
N ALA A 70 36.84 8.09 -6.67
CA ALA A 70 37.87 7.31 -5.99
C ALA A 70 37.47 5.82 -5.83
N ALA A 71 36.19 5.54 -5.54
CA ALA A 71 35.70 4.16 -5.44
C ALA A 71 35.78 3.40 -6.79
N MET A 72 35.49 4.06 -7.91
CA MET A 72 35.63 3.48 -9.25
C MET A 72 37.09 3.26 -9.64
N GLU A 73 37.99 4.18 -9.31
CA GLU A 73 39.44 3.97 -9.50
C GLU A 73 39.93 2.77 -8.70
N ILE A 74 39.53 2.68 -7.42
CA ILE A 74 39.85 1.54 -6.55
C ILE A 74 39.30 0.23 -7.13
N HIS A 75 38.07 0.22 -7.66
CA HIS A 75 37.50 -0.95 -8.33
C HIS A 75 38.36 -1.37 -9.53
N CYS A 76 38.75 -0.45 -10.42
CA CYS A 76 39.63 -0.74 -11.53
C CYS A 76 40.99 -1.32 -11.09
N HIS A 77 41.58 -0.78 -10.02
CA HIS A 77 42.81 -1.31 -9.44
C HIS A 77 42.62 -2.72 -8.86
N LEU A 78 41.51 -2.98 -8.16
CA LEU A 78 41.19 -4.30 -7.61
C LEU A 78 41.06 -5.37 -8.70
N THR A 79 40.43 -5.02 -9.82
CA THR A 79 40.32 -5.90 -11.00
C THR A 79 41.69 -6.20 -11.59
N LYS A 80 42.54 -5.19 -11.77
CA LYS A 80 43.91 -5.37 -12.30
C LYS A 80 44.81 -6.23 -11.41
N VAL A 81 44.66 -6.13 -10.09
CA VAL A 81 45.47 -6.87 -9.10
C VAL A 81 44.89 -8.27 -8.81
N GLY A 82 43.68 -8.58 -9.30
CA GLY A 82 43.03 -9.87 -9.10
C GLY A 82 42.49 -10.08 -7.68
N LEU A 83 42.17 -9.00 -6.96
CA LEU A 83 41.65 -9.05 -5.59
C LEU A 83 40.12 -8.90 -5.51
N LEU A 84 39.43 -8.78 -6.65
CA LEU A 84 37.97 -8.62 -6.71
C LEU A 84 37.21 -9.84 -6.19
N SER A 85 37.82 -11.04 -6.22
CA SER A 85 37.23 -12.26 -5.64
C SER A 85 37.34 -12.33 -4.11
N ASN A 86 37.82 -11.27 -3.45
CA ASN A 86 37.94 -11.24 -2.00
C ASN A 86 36.59 -10.90 -1.33
N ARG A 87 36.10 -11.83 -0.50
CA ARG A 87 34.82 -11.73 0.24
C ARG A 87 34.61 -10.46 1.07
N HIS A 88 35.67 -9.75 1.46
CA HIS A 88 35.55 -8.53 2.28
C HIS A 88 35.46 -7.24 1.44
N ILE A 89 35.96 -7.28 0.21
CA ILE A 89 36.05 -6.11 -0.67
C ILE A 89 34.74 -5.90 -1.41
N THR A 90 34.22 -6.98 -2.02
CA THR A 90 33.09 -6.90 -2.95
C THR A 90 31.79 -6.40 -2.33
N PRO A 91 31.40 -6.82 -1.10
CA PRO A 91 30.27 -6.21 -0.40
C PRO A 91 30.40 -4.70 -0.19
N SER A 92 31.62 -4.23 0.09
CA SER A 92 31.89 -2.83 0.38
C SER A 92 31.74 -1.98 -0.88
N LEU A 93 32.27 -2.46 -2.01
CA LEU A 93 32.04 -1.87 -3.34
C LEU A 93 30.57 -1.89 -3.73
N LEU A 94 29.88 -3.01 -3.54
CA LEU A 94 28.48 -3.15 -3.92
C LEU A 94 27.59 -2.17 -3.14
N LYS A 95 27.79 -2.07 -1.82
CA LYS A 95 27.10 -1.10 -0.96
C LYS A 95 27.38 0.34 -1.39
N LEU A 96 28.61 0.66 -1.76
CA LEU A 96 28.99 1.99 -2.28
C LEU A 96 28.22 2.33 -3.55
N TYR A 97 28.20 1.42 -4.54
CA TYR A 97 27.47 1.66 -5.78
C TYR A 97 25.96 1.81 -5.55
N ILE A 98 25.36 0.95 -4.73
CA ILE A 98 23.94 1.06 -4.36
C ILE A 98 23.65 2.38 -3.65
N ALA A 99 24.52 2.83 -2.73
CA ALA A 99 24.33 4.08 -2.01
C ALA A 99 24.38 5.32 -2.91
N HIS A 100 25.08 5.25 -4.04
CA HIS A 100 25.20 6.34 -5.03
C HIS A 100 24.30 6.11 -6.28
N ASP A 101 23.31 5.21 -6.19
CA ASP A 101 22.37 4.86 -7.27
C ASP A 101 23.04 4.37 -8.58
N ARG A 102 24.26 3.84 -8.48
CA ARG A 102 25.03 3.24 -9.59
C ARG A 102 24.69 1.77 -9.78
N MET A 103 23.41 1.53 -10.08
CA MET A 103 22.86 0.17 -10.16
C MET A 103 23.36 -0.64 -11.35
N LEU A 104 23.85 -0.01 -12.42
CA LEU A 104 24.46 -0.72 -13.55
C LEU A 104 25.80 -1.33 -13.13
N GLU A 105 26.68 -0.52 -12.54
CA GLU A 105 27.99 -0.96 -12.05
C GLU A 105 27.86 -2.00 -10.94
N ALA A 106 26.93 -1.79 -10.01
CA ALA A 106 26.62 -2.77 -8.96
C ALA A 106 26.17 -4.12 -9.57
N ARG A 107 25.37 -4.08 -10.62
CA ARG A 107 24.86 -5.29 -11.29
C ARG A 107 25.97 -6.03 -12.03
N GLU A 108 26.82 -5.34 -12.78
CA GLU A 108 27.95 -5.98 -13.47
C GLU A 108 28.93 -6.60 -12.46
N LEU A 109 29.20 -5.89 -11.35
CA LEU A 109 29.99 -6.45 -10.24
C LEU A 109 29.33 -7.70 -9.65
N PHE A 110 28.01 -7.68 -9.43
CA PHE A 110 27.28 -8.84 -8.91
C PHE A 110 27.37 -10.06 -9.86
N TRP A 111 27.26 -9.86 -11.17
CA TRP A 111 27.43 -10.97 -12.12
C TRP A 111 28.83 -11.58 -12.06
N SER A 112 29.86 -10.74 -11.92
CA SER A 112 31.23 -11.24 -11.72
C SER A 112 31.41 -12.02 -10.41
N VAL A 113 30.62 -11.69 -9.37
CA VAL A 113 30.65 -12.41 -8.08
C VAL A 113 30.07 -13.81 -8.20
N LEU A 114 29.01 -13.98 -8.99
CA LEU A 114 28.37 -15.29 -9.18
C LEU A 114 29.27 -16.32 -9.86
N GLU A 115 30.34 -15.90 -10.54
CA GLU A 115 31.32 -16.81 -11.13
C GLU A 115 32.12 -17.59 -10.08
N TRP A 116 32.29 -17.05 -8.87
CA TRP A 116 33.13 -17.65 -7.82
C TRP A 116 32.47 -17.73 -6.44
N SER A 117 31.26 -17.17 -6.26
CA SER A 117 30.51 -17.24 -5.00
C SER A 117 29.03 -17.48 -5.23
N THR A 118 28.48 -18.44 -4.48
CA THR A 118 27.04 -18.74 -4.44
C THR A 118 26.34 -18.16 -3.20
N ASP A 119 27.04 -17.36 -2.39
CA ASP A 119 26.51 -16.76 -1.16
C ASP A 119 25.34 -15.80 -1.46
N PRO A 120 24.14 -16.02 -0.88
CA PRO A 120 22.98 -15.16 -1.11
C PRO A 120 23.19 -13.71 -0.67
N PHE A 121 24.18 -13.42 0.19
CA PHE A 121 24.41 -12.09 0.75
C PHE A 121 24.57 -10.99 -0.31
N HIS A 122 25.34 -11.23 -1.37
CA HIS A 122 25.52 -10.25 -2.45
C HIS A 122 24.23 -10.02 -3.24
N GLY A 123 23.47 -11.10 -3.46
CA GLY A 123 22.14 -11.03 -4.07
C GLY A 123 21.19 -10.20 -3.21
N ASN A 124 21.15 -10.44 -1.90
CA ASN A 124 20.32 -9.71 -0.95
C ASN A 124 20.62 -8.19 -0.95
N LEU A 125 21.89 -7.80 -1.07
CA LEU A 125 22.26 -6.38 -1.25
C LEU A 125 21.69 -5.80 -2.55
N MET A 126 21.82 -6.53 -3.67
CA MET A 126 21.26 -6.09 -4.96
C MET A 126 19.73 -5.97 -4.93
N LEU A 127 19.04 -6.94 -4.30
CA LEU A 127 17.59 -6.88 -4.10
C LEU A 127 17.20 -5.63 -3.32
N MET A 128 17.87 -5.37 -2.18
CA MET A 128 17.62 -4.20 -1.36
C MET A 128 17.80 -2.90 -2.16
N GLY A 129 18.87 -2.79 -2.97
CA GLY A 129 19.13 -1.64 -3.82
C GLY A 129 18.02 -1.39 -4.84
N PHE A 130 17.69 -2.41 -5.65
CA PHE A 130 16.64 -2.28 -6.67
C PHE A 130 15.27 -2.00 -6.07
N LEU A 131 14.93 -2.65 -4.95
CA LEU A 131 13.66 -2.44 -4.26
C LEU A 131 13.57 -1.04 -3.63
N LYS A 132 14.68 -0.47 -3.13
CA LYS A 132 14.72 0.90 -2.62
C LYS A 132 14.51 1.93 -3.74
N SER A 133 15.07 1.69 -4.93
CA SER A 133 14.87 2.54 -6.11
C SER A 133 13.56 2.25 -6.87
N GLY A 134 12.65 1.44 -6.31
CA GLY A 134 11.34 1.13 -6.91
C GLY A 134 11.37 0.22 -8.15
N GLN A 135 12.52 -0.37 -8.48
CA GLN A 135 12.74 -1.17 -9.69
C GLN A 135 12.51 -2.67 -9.42
N ILE A 136 11.27 -3.03 -9.08
CA ILE A 136 10.91 -4.40 -8.68
C ILE A 136 11.17 -5.46 -9.78
N ASP A 137 10.96 -5.12 -11.06
CA ASP A 137 11.21 -6.05 -12.16
C ASP A 137 12.68 -6.47 -12.24
N LYS A 138 13.59 -5.51 -12.02
CA LYS A 138 15.04 -5.78 -11.96
C LYS A 138 15.39 -6.59 -10.71
N ALA A 139 14.78 -6.30 -9.57
CA ALA A 139 14.93 -7.12 -8.36
C ALA A 139 14.49 -8.57 -8.63
N TYR A 140 13.39 -8.79 -9.34
CA TYR A 140 12.92 -10.12 -9.71
C TYR A 140 13.90 -10.86 -10.63
N GLN A 141 14.54 -10.15 -11.58
CA GLN A 141 15.59 -10.73 -12.43
C GLN A 141 16.80 -11.18 -11.62
N ILE A 142 17.28 -10.36 -10.67
CA ILE A 142 18.34 -10.73 -9.74
C ILE A 142 17.92 -11.98 -8.95
N PHE A 143 16.75 -11.92 -8.31
CA PHE A 143 16.23 -12.99 -7.47
C PHE A 143 16.15 -14.31 -8.24
N LYS A 144 15.62 -14.31 -9.46
CA LYS A 144 15.53 -15.52 -10.30
C LYS A 144 16.91 -16.12 -10.60
N ARG A 145 17.92 -15.28 -10.83
CA ARG A 145 19.29 -15.70 -11.17
C ARG A 145 20.16 -16.07 -9.96
N MET A 146 19.75 -15.76 -8.74
CA MET A 146 20.47 -16.17 -7.53
C MET A 146 20.50 -17.71 -7.42
N PRO A 147 21.70 -18.34 -7.30
CA PRO A 147 21.83 -19.79 -7.22
C PRO A 147 21.23 -20.35 -5.93
N VAL A 148 21.49 -19.67 -4.81
CA VAL A 148 20.93 -19.97 -3.49
C VAL A 148 20.12 -18.76 -3.01
N LYS A 149 18.98 -19.02 -2.37
CA LYS A 149 18.11 -18.01 -1.79
C LYS A 149 17.91 -18.37 -0.33
N ASP A 150 18.14 -17.42 0.56
CA ASP A 150 17.84 -17.57 1.98
C ASP A 150 16.52 -16.89 2.33
N LEU A 151 16.12 -17.00 3.59
CA LEU A 151 14.90 -16.38 4.09
C LEU A 151 14.91 -14.85 3.88
N VAL A 152 16.08 -14.21 3.97
CA VAL A 152 16.25 -12.76 3.72
C VAL A 152 15.96 -12.42 2.26
N SER A 153 16.39 -13.24 1.29
CA SER A 153 16.08 -13.07 -0.13
C SER A 153 14.56 -13.09 -0.37
N TRP A 154 13.88 -14.08 0.20
CA TRP A 154 12.43 -14.25 0.06
C TRP A 154 11.67 -13.10 0.74
N ASN A 155 12.01 -12.79 1.99
CA ASN A 155 11.40 -11.71 2.76
C ASN A 155 11.55 -10.36 2.07
N SER A 156 12.72 -10.07 1.50
CA SER A 156 12.96 -8.85 0.72
C SER A 156 12.03 -8.76 -0.49
N MET A 157 11.87 -9.85 -1.24
CA MET A 157 11.01 -9.87 -2.42
C MET A 157 9.52 -9.78 -2.08
N ILE A 158 9.07 -10.48 -1.04
CA ILE A 158 7.67 -10.42 -0.58
C ILE A 158 7.34 -9.00 -0.12
N ALA A 159 8.13 -8.41 0.78
CA ALA A 159 7.91 -7.05 1.25
C ALA A 159 8.04 -6.02 0.12
N GLY A 160 8.98 -6.22 -0.81
CA GLY A 160 9.12 -5.43 -2.02
C GLY A 160 7.87 -5.43 -2.88
N ALA A 161 7.32 -6.62 -3.17
CA ALA A 161 6.08 -6.79 -3.93
C ALA A 161 4.88 -6.12 -3.24
N VAL A 162 4.77 -6.25 -1.92
CA VAL A 162 3.74 -5.55 -1.13
C VAL A 162 3.87 -4.04 -1.27
N ARG A 163 5.07 -3.47 -1.09
CA ARG A 163 5.28 -2.01 -1.23
C ARG A 163 4.94 -1.49 -2.63
N SER A 164 5.27 -2.25 -3.67
CA SER A 164 4.93 -1.93 -5.06
C SER A 164 3.48 -2.24 -5.45
N SER A 165 2.62 -2.65 -4.51
CA SER A 165 1.22 -3.03 -4.75
C SER A 165 1.02 -4.23 -5.69
N HIS A 166 2.05 -5.07 -5.87
CA HIS A 166 1.98 -6.34 -6.59
C HIS A 166 1.54 -7.46 -5.64
N LEU A 167 0.30 -7.39 -5.15
CA LEU A 167 -0.19 -8.22 -4.04
C LEU A 167 -0.29 -9.71 -4.42
N LYS A 168 -0.74 -10.02 -5.63
CA LYS A 168 -0.80 -11.40 -6.15
C LYS A 168 0.60 -12.02 -6.22
N ASP A 169 1.60 -11.25 -6.66
CA ASP A 169 2.98 -11.72 -6.74
C ASP A 169 3.59 -11.93 -5.35
N ALA A 170 3.27 -11.07 -4.38
CA ALA A 170 3.69 -11.25 -2.99
C ALA A 170 3.16 -12.57 -2.40
N MET A 171 1.88 -12.89 -2.63
CA MET A 171 1.27 -14.16 -2.21
C MET A 171 1.94 -15.34 -2.93
N ASN A 172 2.12 -15.28 -4.25
CA ASN A 172 2.81 -16.33 -5.01
C ASN A 172 4.26 -16.56 -4.54
N LEU A 173 4.98 -15.50 -4.19
CA LEU A 173 6.33 -15.58 -3.62
C LEU A 173 6.32 -16.26 -2.26
N PHE A 174 5.33 -16.00 -1.41
CA PHE A 174 5.18 -16.69 -0.13
C PHE A 174 4.85 -18.17 -0.31
N SER A 175 3.93 -18.55 -1.20
CA SER A 175 3.67 -19.96 -1.51
C SER A 175 4.94 -20.68 -1.95
N ARG A 176 5.76 -20.03 -2.79
CA ARG A 176 7.05 -20.59 -3.25
C ARG A 176 8.09 -20.65 -2.14
N LEU A 177 8.10 -19.71 -1.19
CA LEU A 177 8.93 -19.80 0.01
C LEU A 177 8.56 -21.06 0.80
N VAL A 178 7.27 -21.30 1.04
CA VAL A 178 6.79 -22.51 1.73
C VAL A 178 7.18 -23.78 0.98
N SER A 179 7.00 -23.82 -0.35
CA SER A 179 7.41 -24.95 -1.18
C SER A 179 8.93 -25.16 -1.28
N SER A 180 9.75 -24.16 -0.90
CA SER A 180 11.21 -24.29 -0.91
C SER A 180 11.76 -25.08 0.27
N GLY A 181 10.93 -25.43 1.26
CA GLY A 181 11.32 -26.13 2.48
C GLY A 181 11.94 -25.22 3.55
N LEU A 182 12.10 -23.92 3.29
CA LEU A 182 12.47 -22.94 4.30
C LEU A 182 11.28 -22.64 5.22
N VAL A 183 11.54 -22.53 6.52
CA VAL A 183 10.53 -22.17 7.52
C VAL A 183 10.33 -20.64 7.48
N PRO A 184 9.12 -20.15 7.14
CA PRO A 184 8.83 -18.72 7.18
C PRO A 184 8.89 -18.18 8.61
N ASP A 185 9.38 -16.94 8.77
CA ASP A 185 9.44 -16.27 10.07
C ASP A 185 8.31 -15.25 10.25
N GLY A 186 8.24 -14.61 11.44
CA GLY A 186 7.25 -13.58 11.73
C GLY A 186 7.25 -12.41 10.72
N PHE A 187 8.39 -12.12 10.10
CA PHE A 187 8.48 -11.10 9.06
C PHE A 187 7.85 -11.58 7.74
N SER A 188 8.08 -12.84 7.35
CA SER A 188 7.40 -13.47 6.22
C SER A 188 5.87 -13.41 6.39
N PHE A 189 5.39 -13.82 7.57
CA PHE A 189 3.95 -13.85 7.89
C PHE A 189 3.32 -12.46 7.90
N SER A 190 3.92 -11.50 8.61
CA SER A 190 3.39 -10.12 8.64
C SER A 190 3.34 -9.49 7.24
N SER A 191 4.36 -9.73 6.40
CA SER A 191 4.40 -9.23 5.03
C SER A 191 3.29 -9.84 4.16
N VAL A 192 3.10 -11.17 4.19
CA VAL A 192 2.07 -11.82 3.38
C VAL A 192 0.65 -11.53 3.91
N LEU A 193 0.44 -11.44 5.22
CA LEU A 193 -0.84 -11.04 5.82
C LEU A 193 -1.24 -9.63 5.39
N SER A 194 -0.29 -8.69 5.35
CA SER A 194 -0.51 -7.35 4.79
C SER A 194 -0.91 -7.39 3.31
N ALA A 195 -0.30 -8.29 2.53
CA ALA A 195 -0.69 -8.52 1.13
C ALA A 195 -2.15 -9.01 1.02
N CYS A 196 -2.53 -9.98 1.86
CA CYS A 196 -3.89 -10.52 1.91
C CYS A 196 -4.91 -9.44 2.27
N ALA A 197 -4.64 -8.65 3.32
CA ALA A 197 -5.49 -7.57 3.80
C ALA A 197 -5.77 -6.55 2.68
N ARG A 198 -4.72 -6.12 1.98
CA ARG A 198 -4.81 -5.14 0.89
C ARG A 198 -5.50 -5.72 -0.35
N ALA A 199 -5.32 -7.01 -0.64
CA ALA A 199 -5.96 -7.69 -1.75
C ALA A 199 -7.43 -8.05 -1.46
N GLY A 200 -7.79 -8.19 -0.17
CA GLY A 200 -9.04 -8.82 0.24
C GLY A 200 -9.05 -10.32 0.01
N ALA A 201 -7.87 -10.95 -0.04
CA ALA A 201 -7.69 -12.37 -0.34
C ALA A 201 -8.01 -13.22 0.89
N ARG A 202 -9.30 -13.37 1.19
CA ARG A 202 -9.80 -13.98 2.43
C ARG A 202 -9.35 -15.44 2.55
N GLN A 203 -9.55 -16.22 1.49
CA GLN A 203 -9.25 -17.66 1.53
C GLN A 203 -7.77 -17.92 1.73
N TYR A 204 -6.92 -17.17 1.03
CA TYR A 204 -5.48 -17.27 1.15
C TYR A 204 -4.99 -16.79 2.53
N GLY A 205 -5.57 -15.71 3.07
CA GLY A 205 -5.28 -15.23 4.42
C GLY A 205 -5.62 -16.25 5.52
N VAL A 206 -6.72 -16.99 5.37
CA VAL A 206 -7.08 -18.10 6.30
C VAL A 206 -6.05 -19.22 6.23
N TRP A 207 -5.62 -19.61 5.02
CA TRP A 207 -4.57 -20.62 4.86
C TRP A 207 -3.24 -20.16 5.49
N VAL A 208 -2.85 -18.89 5.29
CA VAL A 208 -1.65 -18.32 5.94
C VAL A 208 -1.77 -18.37 7.46
N HIS A 209 -2.92 -18.01 8.03
CA HIS A 209 -3.14 -18.04 9.47
C HIS A 209 -3.05 -19.48 10.02
N GLN A 210 -3.68 -20.45 9.34
CA GLN A 210 -3.59 -21.86 9.71
C GLN A 210 -2.14 -22.36 9.69
N LEU A 211 -1.39 -22.07 8.62
CA LEU A 211 0.02 -22.43 8.51
C LEU A 211 0.86 -21.81 9.65
N MET A 212 0.56 -20.58 10.03
CA MET A 212 1.24 -19.91 11.14
C MET A 212 1.01 -20.63 12.48
N THR A 213 -0.21 -21.12 12.71
CA THR A 213 -0.56 -21.92 13.89
C THR A 213 0.14 -23.28 13.87
N GLU A 214 0.17 -23.96 12.72
CA GLU A 214 0.84 -25.26 12.53
C GLU A 214 2.35 -25.17 12.78
N LEU A 215 2.98 -24.06 12.37
CA LEU A 215 4.40 -23.79 12.61
C LEU A 215 4.71 -23.21 14.00
N VAL A 216 3.69 -23.04 14.86
CA VAL A 216 3.81 -22.54 16.23
C VAL A 216 4.60 -21.23 16.28
N VAL A 217 4.32 -20.31 15.35
CA VAL A 217 5.01 -19.02 15.26
C VAL A 217 4.63 -18.15 16.46
N GLU A 218 5.62 -17.65 17.18
CA GLU A 218 5.40 -16.75 18.31
C GLU A 218 4.74 -15.44 17.86
N THR A 219 3.55 -15.16 18.41
CA THR A 219 2.80 -13.95 18.07
C THR A 219 3.29 -12.74 18.86
N ASN A 220 3.95 -11.81 18.18
CA ASN A 220 4.27 -10.48 18.71
C ASN A 220 3.22 -9.44 18.23
N HIS A 221 3.34 -8.19 18.70
CA HIS A 221 2.40 -7.12 18.34
C HIS A 221 2.33 -6.82 16.83
N ILE A 222 3.39 -7.10 16.07
CA ILE A 222 3.42 -6.90 14.61
C ILE A 222 2.54 -7.96 13.93
N ILE A 223 2.69 -9.23 14.32
CA ILE A 223 1.89 -10.34 13.78
C ILE A 223 0.44 -10.20 14.22
N SER A 224 0.19 -9.88 15.50
CA SER A 224 -1.17 -9.67 16.02
C SER A 224 -1.89 -8.55 15.27
N SER A 225 -1.23 -7.41 15.05
CA SER A 225 -1.77 -6.32 14.24
C SER A 225 -2.01 -6.76 12.79
N ALA A 226 -1.07 -7.50 12.17
CA ALA A 226 -1.24 -7.98 10.80
C ALA A 226 -2.41 -8.98 10.65
N LEU A 227 -2.65 -9.85 11.63
CA LEU A 227 -3.80 -10.77 11.65
C LEU A 227 -5.12 -10.01 11.77
N VAL A 228 -5.22 -9.10 12.75
CA VAL A 228 -6.42 -8.28 12.94
C VAL A 228 -6.71 -7.46 11.67
N ASP A 229 -5.69 -6.82 11.07
CA ASP A 229 -5.83 -6.05 9.83
C ASP A 229 -6.30 -6.93 8.66
N MET A 230 -5.73 -8.14 8.54
CA MET A 230 -6.08 -9.09 7.49
C MET A 230 -7.54 -9.50 7.58
N TYR A 231 -8.01 -9.96 8.75
CA TYR A 231 -9.42 -10.36 8.90
C TYR A 231 -10.38 -9.18 8.74
N ALA A 232 -10.07 -8.03 9.33
CA ALA A 232 -10.90 -6.83 9.20
C ALA A 232 -11.03 -6.39 7.73
N LYS A 233 -9.92 -6.29 6.98
CA LYS A 233 -9.93 -5.92 5.56
C LYS A 233 -10.36 -7.04 4.62
N CYS A 234 -10.51 -8.26 5.10
CA CYS A 234 -11.15 -9.37 4.36
C CYS A 234 -12.64 -9.52 4.68
N GLY A 235 -13.24 -8.56 5.39
CA GLY A 235 -14.68 -8.53 5.67
C GLY A 235 -15.11 -9.34 6.89
N ARG A 236 -14.18 -9.90 7.67
CA ARG A 236 -14.45 -10.70 8.87
C ARG A 236 -14.06 -9.95 10.14
N ILE A 237 -14.83 -8.89 10.43
CA ILE A 237 -14.62 -8.06 11.62
C ILE A 237 -14.90 -8.83 12.92
N ASP A 238 -15.77 -9.81 12.86
CA ASP A 238 -16.05 -10.77 13.94
C ASP A 238 -14.78 -11.55 14.34
N VAL A 239 -14.10 -12.17 13.37
CA VAL A 239 -12.85 -12.91 13.62
C VAL A 239 -11.72 -11.97 14.04
N ALA A 240 -11.65 -10.77 13.44
CA ALA A 240 -10.69 -9.76 13.86
C ALA A 240 -10.88 -9.36 15.34
N THR A 241 -12.14 -9.25 15.80
CA THR A 241 -12.50 -8.96 17.19
C THR A 241 -12.13 -10.11 18.12
N GLU A 242 -12.38 -11.36 17.70
CA GLU A 242 -11.98 -12.55 18.44
C GLU A 242 -10.46 -12.60 18.64
N ILE A 243 -9.70 -12.45 17.56
CA ILE A 243 -8.22 -12.42 17.61
C ILE A 243 -7.75 -11.27 18.49
N PHE A 244 -8.32 -10.07 18.35
CA PHE A 244 -7.96 -8.92 19.18
C PHE A 244 -8.13 -9.22 20.68
N ASN A 245 -9.20 -9.92 21.06
CA ASN A 245 -9.47 -10.25 22.46
C ASN A 245 -8.58 -11.38 23.01
N THR A 246 -8.04 -12.26 22.15
CA THR A 246 -7.18 -13.38 22.57
C THR A 246 -5.70 -13.05 22.58
N VAL A 247 -5.23 -12.15 21.71
CA VAL A 247 -3.81 -11.78 21.64
C VAL A 247 -3.39 -10.83 22.76
N LYS A 248 -2.09 -10.81 23.06
CA LYS A 248 -1.50 -9.81 23.97
C LYS A 248 -1.57 -8.42 23.32
N ARG A 249 -2.33 -7.51 23.94
CA ARG A 249 -2.58 -6.13 23.48
C ARG A 249 -1.64 -5.09 24.10
N ASN A 250 -0.36 -5.43 24.25
CA ASN A 250 0.63 -4.60 24.96
C ASN A 250 1.24 -3.46 24.14
N HIS A 251 0.83 -3.30 22.87
CA HIS A 251 1.33 -2.26 22.00
C HIS A 251 0.18 -1.55 21.29
N ILE A 252 0.29 -0.22 21.17
CA ILE A 252 -0.73 0.65 20.61
C ILE A 252 -1.14 0.28 19.18
N SER A 253 -0.22 -0.28 18.40
CA SER A 253 -0.49 -0.69 17.01
C SER A 253 -1.65 -1.68 16.90
N VAL A 254 -1.81 -2.60 17.85
CA VAL A 254 -2.90 -3.60 17.83
C VAL A 254 -4.26 -2.94 18.06
N TRP A 255 -4.30 -1.93 18.94
CA TRP A 255 -5.50 -1.10 19.20
C TRP A 255 -5.85 -0.26 17.98
N ASN A 256 -4.87 0.44 17.41
CA ASN A 256 -5.07 1.28 16.22
C ASN A 256 -5.60 0.49 15.03
N THR A 257 -5.08 -0.72 14.83
CA THR A 257 -5.59 -1.63 13.79
C THR A 257 -7.04 -2.00 14.03
N MET A 258 -7.41 -2.39 15.26
CA MET A 258 -8.78 -2.78 15.58
C MET A 258 -9.76 -1.61 15.46
N ILE A 259 -9.39 -0.42 15.96
CA ILE A 259 -10.19 0.81 15.83
C ILE A 259 -10.39 1.15 14.35
N SER A 260 -9.33 1.11 13.54
CA SER A 260 -9.41 1.35 12.09
C SER A 260 -10.28 0.31 11.37
N GLY A 261 -10.21 -0.96 11.80
CA GLY A 261 -11.06 -2.03 11.31
C GLY A 261 -12.54 -1.76 11.56
N LEU A 262 -12.90 -1.45 12.81
CA LEU A 262 -14.28 -1.10 13.18
C LEU A 262 -14.78 0.15 12.42
N ALA A 263 -13.94 1.17 12.28
CA ALA A 263 -14.23 2.38 11.51
C ALA A 263 -14.54 2.08 10.03
N ALA A 264 -13.76 1.20 9.41
CA ALA A 264 -13.97 0.76 8.03
C ALA A 264 -15.25 -0.09 7.86
N HIS A 265 -15.76 -0.68 8.94
CA HIS A 265 -17.02 -1.45 8.94
C HIS A 265 -18.25 -0.61 9.34
N GLY A 266 -18.08 0.67 9.64
CA GLY A 266 -19.17 1.56 10.06
C GLY A 266 -19.64 1.31 11.50
N LEU A 267 -18.81 0.67 12.33
CA LEU A 267 -19.12 0.32 13.71
C LEU A 267 -18.67 1.41 14.69
N GLY A 268 -19.17 2.63 14.48
CA GLY A 268 -18.77 3.82 15.25
C GLY A 268 -18.99 3.70 16.76
N SER A 269 -20.11 3.11 17.18
CA SER A 269 -20.38 2.88 18.60
C SER A 269 -19.35 1.95 19.26
N ASP A 270 -18.95 0.89 18.55
CA ASP A 270 -17.94 -0.05 19.03
C ASP A 270 -16.56 0.60 19.10
N VAL A 271 -16.24 1.52 18.18
CA VAL A 271 -15.03 2.35 18.24
C VAL A 271 -14.99 3.18 19.51
N VAL A 272 -16.09 3.84 19.87
CA VAL A 272 -16.16 4.65 21.10
C VAL A 272 -15.97 3.77 22.34
N ILE A 273 -16.59 2.59 22.38
CA ILE A 273 -16.42 1.63 23.48
C ILE A 273 -14.97 1.16 23.57
N LEU A 274 -14.36 0.81 22.44
CA LEU A 274 -12.99 0.33 22.38
C LEU A 274 -11.98 1.41 22.81
N PHE A 275 -12.21 2.67 22.45
CA PHE A 275 -11.38 3.78 22.89
C PHE A 275 -11.46 4.01 24.40
N ARG A 276 -12.66 3.89 25.01
CA ARG A 276 -12.78 3.93 26.47
C ARG A 276 -12.02 2.77 27.13
N LYS A 277 -12.10 1.57 26.56
CA LYS A 277 -11.35 0.40 27.04
C LYS A 277 -9.83 0.61 26.95
N MET A 278 -9.36 1.19 25.85
CA MET A 278 -7.95 1.58 25.67
C MET A 278 -7.47 2.51 26.78
N LYS A 279 -8.27 3.53 27.13
CA LYS A 279 -7.97 4.44 28.25
C LYS A 279 -7.95 3.71 29.60
N SER A 280 -8.91 2.82 29.86
CA SER A 280 -8.97 2.07 31.13
C SER A 280 -7.83 1.05 31.29
N GLU A 281 -7.26 0.57 30.19
CA GLU A 281 -6.07 -0.29 30.19
C GLU A 281 -4.76 0.54 30.13
N GLU A 282 -4.84 1.85 30.39
CA GLU A 282 -3.70 2.78 30.46
C GLU A 282 -2.83 2.84 29.19
N VAL A 283 -3.41 2.50 28.03
CA VAL A 283 -2.72 2.60 26.74
C VAL A 283 -2.84 4.03 26.23
N VAL A 284 -1.71 4.73 26.14
CA VAL A 284 -1.64 6.12 25.68
C VAL A 284 -1.96 6.21 24.18
N PRO A 285 -3.01 6.96 23.76
CA PRO A 285 -3.31 7.23 22.35
C PRO A 285 -2.23 8.03 21.62
N ASP A 286 -2.09 7.80 20.32
CA ASP A 286 -1.20 8.52 19.41
C ASP A 286 -1.98 9.17 18.24
N GLY A 287 -1.29 9.88 17.36
CA GLY A 287 -1.94 10.50 16.19
C GLY A 287 -2.67 9.48 15.30
N VAL A 288 -2.12 8.28 15.11
CA VAL A 288 -2.78 7.21 14.34
C VAL A 288 -4.09 6.79 14.99
N THR A 289 -4.16 6.76 16.33
CA THR A 289 -5.40 6.51 17.09
C THR A 289 -6.45 7.56 16.72
N PHE A 290 -6.10 8.85 16.74
CA PHE A 290 -7.04 9.94 16.46
C PHE A 290 -7.48 10.00 15.00
N VAL A 291 -6.61 9.68 14.04
CA VAL A 291 -7.03 9.51 12.63
C VAL A 291 -8.10 8.42 12.51
N ALA A 292 -7.92 7.29 13.19
CA ALA A 292 -8.87 6.19 13.16
C ALA A 292 -10.22 6.55 13.82
N LEU A 293 -10.19 7.26 14.97
CA LEU A 293 -11.39 7.79 15.64
C LEU A 293 -12.16 8.77 14.76
N LEU A 294 -11.48 9.75 14.15
CA LEU A 294 -12.10 10.74 13.26
C LEU A 294 -12.67 10.09 12.01
N THR A 295 -11.98 9.09 11.45
CA THR A 295 -12.48 8.30 10.32
C THR A 295 -13.76 7.54 10.69
N ALA A 296 -13.80 6.94 11.88
CA ALA A 296 -15.01 6.28 12.38
C ALA A 296 -16.18 7.28 12.49
N CYS A 297 -15.91 8.48 13.01
CA CYS A 297 -16.91 9.53 13.13
C CYS A 297 -17.41 9.98 11.76
N SER A 298 -16.50 10.16 10.79
CA SER A 298 -16.84 10.49 9.40
C SER A 298 -17.72 9.43 8.74
N HIS A 299 -17.48 8.15 9.01
CA HIS A 299 -18.28 7.07 8.40
C HIS A 299 -19.62 6.83 9.09
N CYS A 300 -19.79 7.30 10.33
CA CYS A 300 -20.99 7.04 11.14
C CYS A 300 -21.83 8.30 11.44
N GLY A 301 -21.42 9.46 10.95
CA GLY A 301 -22.13 10.73 11.17
C GLY A 301 -22.02 11.29 12.59
N MET A 302 -20.97 10.93 13.32
CA MET A 302 -20.73 11.33 14.71
C MET A 302 -19.96 12.67 14.75
N VAL A 303 -20.58 13.75 14.27
CA VAL A 303 -19.90 15.04 14.08
C VAL A 303 -19.44 15.67 15.39
N GLU A 304 -20.26 15.59 16.44
CA GLU A 304 -19.90 16.16 17.74
C GLU A 304 -18.75 15.40 18.40
N GLU A 305 -18.76 14.07 18.30
CA GLU A 305 -17.65 13.22 18.73
C GLU A 305 -16.39 13.53 17.94
N ALA A 306 -16.49 13.77 16.61
CA ALA A 306 -15.34 14.17 15.80
C ALA A 306 -14.72 15.48 16.31
N ARG A 307 -15.54 16.50 16.60
CA ARG A 307 -15.07 17.77 17.16
C ARG A 307 -14.42 17.57 18.54
N GLN A 308 -15.04 16.76 19.39
CA GLN A 308 -14.52 16.43 20.72
C GLN A 308 -13.16 15.73 20.62
N TYR A 309 -13.03 14.71 19.76
CA TYR A 309 -11.78 13.99 19.58
C TYR A 309 -10.68 14.89 19.03
N PHE A 310 -10.98 15.69 18.01
CA PHE A 310 -10.01 16.62 17.42
C PHE A 310 -9.50 17.65 18.45
N LYS A 311 -10.39 18.17 19.29
CA LYS A 311 -10.01 19.07 20.39
C LYS A 311 -9.17 18.35 21.44
N SER A 312 -9.64 17.21 21.94
CA SER A 312 -8.97 16.42 22.99
C SER A 312 -7.56 15.99 22.59
N MET A 313 -7.33 15.69 21.31
CA MET A 313 -6.01 15.36 20.77
C MET A 313 -4.97 16.43 21.10
N THR A 314 -5.34 17.71 20.91
CA THR A 314 -4.44 18.83 21.21
C THR A 314 -4.42 19.14 22.71
N THR A 315 -5.59 19.18 23.37
CA THR A 315 -5.70 19.68 24.74
C THR A 315 -5.34 18.68 25.82
N GLU A 316 -5.66 17.40 25.63
CA GLU A 316 -5.44 16.32 26.62
C GLU A 316 -4.18 15.50 26.32
N TYR A 317 -3.87 15.28 25.03
CA TYR A 317 -2.78 14.39 24.60
C TYR A 317 -1.58 15.12 24.01
N SER A 318 -1.66 16.45 23.84
CA SER A 318 -0.59 17.26 23.25
C SER A 318 -0.09 16.76 21.89
N ILE A 319 -0.98 16.17 21.11
CA ILE A 319 -0.70 15.68 19.75
C ILE A 319 -1.00 16.81 18.76
N THR A 320 0.00 17.19 17.97
CA THR A 320 -0.16 18.21 16.92
C THR A 320 -0.96 17.65 15.74
N PRO A 321 -2.04 18.32 15.30
CA PRO A 321 -2.80 17.88 14.13
C PRO A 321 -1.97 17.88 12.84
N GLU A 322 -1.84 16.70 12.24
CA GLU A 322 -1.28 16.50 10.89
C GLU A 322 -2.38 16.49 9.80
N VAL A 323 -1.97 16.43 8.53
CA VAL A 323 -2.86 16.52 7.35
C VAL A 323 -3.97 15.47 7.40
N GLU A 324 -3.66 14.26 7.88
CA GLU A 324 -4.57 13.13 8.00
C GLU A 324 -5.70 13.40 9.01
N HIS A 325 -5.38 14.08 10.11
CA HIS A 325 -6.38 14.44 11.14
C HIS A 325 -7.35 15.49 10.61
N TYR A 326 -6.82 16.54 9.95
CA TYR A 326 -7.66 17.54 9.29
C TYR A 326 -8.51 16.91 8.20
N GLY A 327 -7.95 16.02 7.38
CA GLY A 327 -8.69 15.37 6.31
C GLY A 327 -9.84 14.52 6.81
N ALA A 328 -9.65 13.77 7.91
CA ALA A 328 -10.73 13.00 8.52
C ALA A 328 -11.84 13.89 9.10
N LEU A 329 -11.50 15.00 9.75
CA LEU A 329 -12.49 15.95 10.28
C LEU A 329 -13.22 16.71 9.16
N VAL A 330 -12.50 17.14 8.11
CA VAL A 330 -13.10 17.78 6.93
C VAL A 330 -14.06 16.81 6.24
N ASP A 331 -13.70 15.53 6.10
CA ASP A 331 -14.59 14.51 5.54
C ASP A 331 -15.87 14.36 6.39
N ALA A 332 -15.76 14.33 7.72
CA ALA A 332 -16.91 14.26 8.62
C ALA A 332 -17.85 15.47 8.48
N LEU A 333 -17.30 16.70 8.48
CA LEU A 333 -18.07 17.93 8.30
C LEU A 333 -18.70 18.00 6.89
N SER A 334 -17.94 17.61 5.87
CA SER A 334 -18.37 17.59 4.48
C SER A 334 -19.54 16.64 4.26
N ARG A 335 -19.51 15.44 4.84
CA ARG A 335 -20.60 14.45 4.79
C ARG A 335 -21.83 14.85 5.59
N ALA A 336 -21.68 15.73 6.57
CA ALA A 336 -22.79 16.31 7.33
C ALA A 336 -23.44 17.52 6.64
N GLY A 337 -22.84 18.03 5.56
CA GLY A 337 -23.32 19.22 4.86
C GLY A 337 -22.86 20.54 5.47
N LEU A 338 -21.95 20.50 6.46
CA LEU A 338 -21.37 21.66 7.12
C LEU A 338 -20.22 22.24 6.29
N LEU A 339 -20.53 22.60 5.03
CA LEU A 339 -19.53 22.94 4.01
C LEU A 339 -18.73 24.20 4.33
N ASP A 340 -19.38 25.21 4.91
CA ASP A 340 -18.69 26.46 5.30
C ASP A 340 -17.70 26.21 6.44
N GLU A 341 -18.08 25.40 7.44
CA GLU A 341 -17.20 25.00 8.54
C GLU A 341 -16.03 24.17 8.02
N ALA A 342 -16.30 23.21 7.13
CA ALA A 342 -15.29 22.37 6.51
C ALA A 342 -14.28 23.22 5.70
N TYR A 343 -14.76 24.17 4.90
CA TYR A 343 -13.89 25.06 4.12
C TYR A 343 -13.07 26.01 5.02
N ASN A 344 -13.68 26.56 6.07
CA ASN A 344 -12.97 27.41 7.03
C ASN A 344 -11.89 26.62 7.80
N LEU A 345 -12.15 25.35 8.13
CA LEU A 345 -11.17 24.46 8.73
C LEU A 345 -9.97 24.24 7.81
N VAL A 346 -10.21 24.00 6.50
CA VAL A 346 -9.10 23.84 5.53
C VAL A 346 -8.25 25.10 5.43
N ARG A 347 -8.88 26.28 5.48
CA ARG A 347 -8.18 27.57 5.45
C ARG A 347 -7.37 27.86 6.71
N SER A 348 -7.74 27.30 7.85
CA SER A 348 -7.06 27.50 9.13
C SER A 348 -6.01 26.42 9.44
N MET A 349 -5.76 25.49 8.51
CA MET A 349 -4.76 24.45 8.68
C MET A 349 -3.35 25.04 8.80
N ASN A 350 -2.59 24.57 9.80
CA ASN A 350 -1.17 24.89 9.96
C ASN A 350 -0.26 24.06 9.03
N VAL A 351 -0.85 23.15 8.26
CA VAL A 351 -0.17 22.26 7.32
C VAL A 351 -0.81 22.42 5.94
N LYS A 352 -0.04 22.21 4.87
CA LYS A 352 -0.56 22.35 3.50
C LYS A 352 -1.66 21.29 3.26
N PRO A 353 -2.88 21.68 2.86
CA PRO A 353 -3.92 20.72 2.54
C PRO A 353 -3.52 19.86 1.34
N ASP A 354 -3.77 18.55 1.44
CA ASP A 354 -3.48 17.62 0.35
C ASP A 354 -4.66 17.47 -0.63
N ALA A 355 -4.44 16.68 -1.68
CA ALA A 355 -5.47 16.44 -2.69
C ALA A 355 -6.62 15.54 -2.18
N VAL A 356 -6.51 14.89 -1.03
CA VAL A 356 -7.59 14.07 -0.45
C VAL A 356 -8.61 14.99 0.21
N ILE A 357 -8.16 15.97 0.98
CA ILE A 357 -9.00 16.97 1.65
C ILE A 357 -9.87 17.73 0.65
N TRP A 358 -9.25 18.28 -0.40
CA TRP A 358 -9.99 19.01 -1.43
C TRP A 358 -10.97 18.10 -2.19
N ARG A 359 -10.63 16.83 -2.42
CA ARG A 359 -11.57 15.88 -3.05
C ARG A 359 -12.76 15.55 -2.16
N ALA A 360 -12.58 15.48 -0.84
CA ALA A 360 -13.68 15.29 0.10
C ALA A 360 -14.68 16.45 0.01
N LEU A 361 -14.17 17.70 0.05
CA LEU A 361 -14.99 18.91 -0.16
C LEU A 361 -15.68 18.91 -1.53
N LEU A 362 -14.97 18.58 -2.61
CA LEU A 362 -15.54 18.55 -3.96
C LEU A 362 -16.68 17.52 -4.06
N SER A 363 -16.51 16.37 -3.41
CA SER A 363 -17.53 15.31 -3.38
C SER A 363 -18.79 15.79 -2.66
N ALA A 364 -18.63 16.49 -1.54
CA ALA A 364 -19.74 17.06 -0.81
C ALA A 364 -20.39 18.25 -1.55
N CYS A 365 -19.62 19.07 -2.27
CA CYS A 365 -20.18 20.11 -3.14
C CYS A 365 -21.12 19.53 -4.19
N ARG A 366 -20.81 18.36 -4.76
CA ARG A 366 -21.75 17.64 -5.63
C ARG A 366 -23.00 17.20 -4.86
N ARG A 367 -22.84 16.58 -3.69
CA ARG A 367 -23.95 16.06 -2.90
C ARG A 367 -24.95 17.14 -2.50
N TYR A 368 -24.45 18.29 -2.06
CA TYR A 368 -25.25 19.42 -1.57
C TYR A 368 -25.48 20.52 -2.62
N ARG A 369 -25.14 20.25 -3.90
CA ARG A 369 -25.32 21.16 -5.05
C ARG A 369 -24.69 22.56 -4.86
N GLN A 370 -23.56 22.64 -4.17
CA GLN A 370 -22.78 23.88 -3.98
C GLN A 370 -21.79 24.11 -5.12
N THR A 371 -22.27 24.68 -6.21
CA THR A 371 -21.49 24.87 -7.46
C THR A 371 -20.28 25.78 -7.28
N LYS A 372 -20.47 26.94 -6.63
CA LYS A 372 -19.42 27.94 -6.42
C LYS A 372 -18.26 27.39 -5.57
N LEU A 373 -18.58 26.71 -4.47
CA LEU A 373 -17.56 26.08 -3.62
C LEU A 373 -16.83 24.95 -4.35
N GLY A 374 -17.53 24.23 -5.23
CA GLY A 374 -16.93 23.20 -6.08
C GLY A 374 -15.88 23.76 -7.05
N GLU A 375 -16.12 24.93 -7.63
CA GLU A 375 -15.15 25.63 -8.50
C GLU A 375 -13.92 26.08 -7.71
N VAL A 376 -14.11 26.72 -6.56
CA VAL A 376 -12.99 27.13 -5.69
C VAL A 376 -12.17 25.92 -5.25
N THR A 377 -12.84 24.83 -4.86
CA THR A 377 -12.18 23.61 -4.40
C THR A 377 -11.30 22.99 -5.48
N VAL A 378 -11.72 23.03 -6.75
CA VAL A 378 -10.97 22.38 -7.82
C VAL A 378 -9.71 23.13 -8.22
N GLU A 379 -9.70 24.47 -8.10
CA GLU A 379 -8.51 25.29 -8.35
C GLU A 379 -7.34 24.88 -7.45
N HIS A 380 -7.64 24.36 -6.26
CA HIS A 380 -6.63 23.86 -5.32
C HIS A 380 -6.18 22.41 -5.59
N VAL A 381 -6.84 21.67 -6.49
CA VAL A 381 -6.44 20.30 -6.88
C VAL A 381 -5.37 20.36 -7.98
N ALA A 382 -4.10 20.35 -7.60
CA ALA A 382 -2.96 20.49 -8.53
C ALA A 382 -2.94 19.49 -9.71
N CYS A 383 -3.49 18.29 -9.54
CA CYS A 383 -3.55 17.25 -10.57
C CYS A 383 -4.88 16.52 -10.56
N TYR A 384 -5.67 16.72 -11.61
CA TYR A 384 -6.99 16.12 -11.73
C TYR A 384 -6.86 14.63 -12.09
N SER A 385 -7.42 13.79 -11.24
CA SER A 385 -7.66 12.39 -11.55
C SER A 385 -8.87 12.24 -12.47
N SER A 386 -9.04 11.06 -13.08
CA SER A 386 -10.26 10.77 -13.85
C SER A 386 -11.56 10.90 -13.01
N GLY A 387 -11.48 10.68 -11.70
CA GLY A 387 -12.61 10.83 -10.80
C GLY A 387 -13.02 12.30 -10.66
N ASP A 388 -12.03 13.18 -10.53
CA ASP A 388 -12.22 14.63 -10.33
C ASP A 388 -12.95 15.26 -11.53
N TYR A 389 -12.54 14.89 -12.75
CA TYR A 389 -13.25 15.28 -13.99
C TYR A 389 -14.71 14.82 -14.04
N THR A 390 -14.97 13.59 -13.59
CA THR A 390 -16.34 13.05 -13.57
C THR A 390 -17.20 13.79 -12.54
N LEU A 391 -16.62 14.11 -11.39
CA LEU A 391 -17.30 14.79 -10.30
C LEU A 391 -17.68 16.23 -10.67
N LEU A 392 -16.75 16.98 -11.29
CA LEU A 392 -17.00 18.33 -11.79
C LEU A 392 -18.02 18.37 -12.93
N SER A 393 -17.91 17.45 -13.88
CA SER A 393 -18.88 17.33 -14.98
C SER A 393 -20.30 17.14 -14.41
N ASN A 394 -20.44 16.31 -13.38
CA ASN A 394 -21.72 16.11 -12.71
C ASN A 394 -22.18 17.38 -11.94
N ILE A 395 -21.28 18.13 -11.31
CA ILE A 395 -21.61 19.41 -10.67
C ILE A 395 -22.16 20.40 -11.71
N TYR A 396 -21.47 20.58 -12.85
CA TYR A 396 -21.92 21.47 -13.91
C TYR A 396 -23.23 21.03 -14.55
N SER A 397 -23.39 19.73 -14.85
CA SER A 397 -24.65 19.19 -15.37
C SER A 397 -25.81 19.41 -14.38
N SER A 398 -25.59 19.22 -13.07
CA SER A 398 -26.62 19.48 -12.06
C SER A 398 -27.01 20.97 -11.94
N ALA A 399 -26.15 21.86 -12.43
CA ALA A 399 -26.36 23.30 -12.51
C ALA A 399 -26.86 23.77 -13.89
N ASN A 400 -27.22 22.84 -14.79
CA ASN A 400 -27.60 23.11 -16.18
C ASN A 400 -26.52 23.84 -17.02
N ARG A 401 -25.24 23.70 -16.65
CA ARG A 401 -24.09 24.31 -17.34
C ARG A 401 -23.41 23.30 -18.28
N TRP A 402 -24.11 22.89 -19.33
CA TRP A 402 -23.66 21.84 -20.25
C TRP A 402 -22.38 22.19 -21.01
N ASN A 403 -22.22 23.45 -21.45
CA ASN A 403 -21.05 23.93 -22.17
C ASN A 403 -19.75 23.76 -21.36
N ASP A 404 -19.80 24.06 -20.07
CA ASP A 404 -18.64 23.92 -19.17
C ASP A 404 -18.27 22.44 -18.97
N SER A 405 -19.28 21.57 -18.92
CA SER A 405 -19.10 20.12 -18.86
C SER A 405 -18.42 19.58 -20.13
N GLU A 406 -18.81 20.06 -21.31
CA GLU A 406 -18.16 19.67 -22.56
C GLU A 406 -16.71 20.14 -22.66
N GLU A 407 -16.43 21.38 -22.28
CA GLU A 407 -15.07 21.92 -22.28
C GLU A 407 -14.16 21.14 -21.33
N LEU A 408 -14.67 20.80 -20.16
CA LEU A 408 -13.98 19.94 -19.20
C LEU A 408 -13.62 18.56 -19.78
N TRP A 409 -14.52 17.94 -20.57
CA TRP A 409 -14.22 16.68 -21.25
C TRP A 409 -13.19 16.83 -22.38
N LYS A 410 -13.17 17.97 -23.10
CA LYS A 410 -12.13 18.28 -24.11
C LYS A 410 -10.75 18.37 -23.46
N GLN A 411 -10.64 19.10 -22.33
CA GLN A 411 -9.38 19.21 -21.58
C GLN A 411 -8.87 17.85 -21.10
N ARG A 412 -9.75 16.98 -20.59
CA ARG A 412 -9.38 15.62 -20.17
C ARG A 412 -8.81 14.79 -21.33
N LYS A 413 -9.40 14.90 -22.53
CA LYS A 413 -8.91 14.22 -23.75
C LYS A 413 -7.55 14.74 -24.16
N GLN A 414 -7.34 16.06 -24.14
CA GLN A 414 -6.04 16.68 -24.45
C GLN A 414 -4.93 16.20 -23.50
N LYS A 415 -5.24 16.10 -22.20
CA LYS A 415 -4.30 15.58 -21.18
C LYS A 415 -4.14 14.05 -21.20
N LYS A 416 -4.79 13.33 -22.13
CA LYS A 416 -4.73 11.86 -22.30
C LYS A 416 -5.07 11.06 -21.03
N ILE A 417 -5.93 11.59 -20.16
CA ILE A 417 -6.29 10.94 -18.89
C ILE A 417 -7.34 9.84 -19.13
N ARG A 418 -6.96 8.58 -18.91
CA ARG A 418 -7.85 7.41 -19.09
C ARG A 418 -8.93 7.33 -18.00
N LYS A 419 -10.13 6.87 -18.39
CA LYS A 419 -11.25 6.70 -17.45
C LYS A 419 -10.98 5.49 -16.57
N SER A 420 -11.07 5.65 -15.25
CA SER A 420 -11.05 4.50 -14.33
C SER A 420 -12.31 3.66 -14.56
N LYS A 421 -12.15 2.40 -14.96
CA LYS A 421 -13.27 1.48 -15.15
C LYS A 421 -13.64 0.84 -13.82
N GLY A 422 -14.94 0.78 -13.52
CA GLY A 422 -15.44 0.01 -12.39
C GLY A 422 -15.22 -1.48 -12.62
N LEU A 423 -14.63 -2.12 -11.62
CA LEU A 423 -14.37 -3.55 -11.58
C LEU A 423 -14.89 -4.06 -10.23
N SER A 424 -15.74 -5.07 -10.28
CA SER A 424 -16.16 -5.81 -9.09
C SER A 424 -15.70 -7.24 -9.20
N TRP A 425 -15.39 -7.89 -8.08
CA TRP A 425 -14.95 -9.27 -8.08
C TRP A 425 -15.46 -10.05 -6.88
N VAL A 426 -15.47 -11.37 -7.04
CA VAL A 426 -15.90 -12.34 -6.04
C VAL A 426 -14.85 -13.45 -5.97
N GLU A 427 -14.53 -13.91 -4.76
CA GLU A 427 -13.73 -15.12 -4.55
C GLU A 427 -14.66 -16.30 -4.24
N LEU A 428 -14.77 -17.25 -5.16
CA LEU A 428 -15.57 -18.48 -4.99
C LEU A 428 -14.80 -19.68 -5.54
N GLY A 429 -14.88 -20.83 -4.84
CA GLY A 429 -14.23 -22.07 -5.28
C GLY A 429 -12.72 -21.95 -5.45
N GLY A 430 -12.06 -21.07 -4.68
CA GLY A 430 -10.61 -20.82 -4.79
C GLY A 430 -10.18 -19.99 -6.00
N SER A 431 -11.13 -19.46 -6.79
CA SER A 431 -10.87 -18.60 -7.95
C SER A 431 -11.45 -17.21 -7.75
N THR A 432 -10.78 -16.20 -8.31
CA THR A 432 -11.29 -14.82 -8.36
C THR A 432 -12.02 -14.59 -9.68
N HIS A 433 -13.29 -14.21 -9.61
CA HIS A 433 -14.13 -13.90 -10.76
C HIS A 433 -14.34 -12.40 -10.85
N GLU A 434 -13.88 -11.79 -11.95
CA GLU A 434 -13.88 -10.34 -12.15
C GLU A 434 -14.98 -9.93 -13.15
N PHE A 435 -15.68 -8.84 -12.87
CA PHE A 435 -16.80 -8.34 -13.66
C PHE A 435 -16.66 -6.85 -13.95
N LYS A 436 -16.82 -6.48 -15.21
CA LYS A 436 -17.00 -5.09 -15.66
C LYS A 436 -18.48 -4.81 -15.93
N ALA A 437 -18.85 -3.54 -15.97
CA ALA A 437 -20.20 -3.17 -16.37
C ALA A 437 -20.49 -3.69 -17.79
N GLY A 438 -21.59 -4.42 -17.97
CA GLY A 438 -21.95 -5.06 -19.25
C GLY A 438 -21.05 -6.21 -19.71
N ASP A 439 -20.26 -6.81 -18.82
CA ASP A 439 -19.30 -7.86 -19.18
C ASP A 439 -19.98 -9.17 -19.61
N ARG A 440 -19.63 -9.65 -20.80
CA ARG A 440 -20.10 -10.93 -21.36
C ARG A 440 -18.97 -11.94 -21.62
N SER A 441 -17.76 -11.66 -21.14
CA SER A 441 -16.59 -12.53 -21.33
C SER A 441 -16.57 -13.74 -20.39
N HIS A 442 -17.34 -13.71 -19.29
CA HIS A 442 -17.39 -14.80 -18.33
C HIS A 442 -18.06 -16.06 -18.93
N PRO A 443 -17.54 -17.28 -18.68
CA PRO A 443 -18.13 -18.53 -19.21
C PRO A 443 -19.61 -18.70 -18.88
N ASP A 444 -20.01 -18.38 -17.64
CA ASP A 444 -21.39 -18.45 -17.17
C ASP A 444 -22.23 -17.19 -17.50
N SER A 445 -21.81 -16.33 -18.45
CA SER A 445 -22.45 -15.03 -18.69
C SER A 445 -23.97 -15.13 -18.93
N LYS A 446 -24.43 -16.11 -19.70
CA LYS A 446 -25.86 -16.28 -19.99
C LYS A 446 -26.68 -16.49 -18.70
N ASP A 447 -26.21 -17.38 -17.82
CA ASP A 447 -26.91 -17.73 -16.58
C ASP A 447 -26.84 -16.59 -15.55
N ILE A 448 -25.70 -15.89 -15.47
CA ILE A 448 -25.54 -14.70 -14.62
C ILE A 448 -26.57 -13.63 -15.00
N TYR A 449 -26.76 -13.37 -16.30
CA TYR A 449 -27.72 -12.38 -16.78
C TYR A 449 -29.17 -12.81 -16.53
N GLN A 450 -29.47 -14.10 -16.62
CA GLN A 450 -30.80 -14.63 -16.26
C GLN A 450 -31.09 -14.42 -14.78
N VAL A 451 -30.14 -14.75 -13.89
CA VAL A 451 -30.26 -14.50 -12.45
C VAL A 451 -30.42 -13.01 -12.18
N LEU A 452 -29.57 -12.16 -12.77
CA LEU A 452 -29.63 -10.72 -12.61
C LEU A 452 -31.00 -10.15 -13.03
N HIS A 453 -31.54 -10.59 -14.16
CA HIS A 453 -32.86 -10.16 -14.63
C HIS A 453 -33.98 -10.59 -13.66
N GLY A 454 -33.93 -11.83 -13.16
CA GLY A 454 -34.86 -12.32 -12.15
C GLY A 454 -34.79 -11.53 -10.84
N LEU A 455 -33.57 -11.22 -10.37
CA LEU A 455 -33.35 -10.40 -9.18
C LEU A 455 -33.87 -8.97 -9.38
N SER A 456 -33.59 -8.34 -10.51
CA SER A 456 -34.07 -6.99 -10.83
C SER A 456 -35.59 -6.93 -10.90
N LYS A 457 -36.25 -7.95 -11.47
CA LYS A 457 -37.72 -8.03 -11.47
C LYS A 457 -38.29 -8.11 -10.05
N ARG A 458 -37.70 -8.95 -9.18
CA ARG A 458 -38.10 -9.07 -7.78
C ARG A 458 -37.84 -7.79 -6.99
N ALA A 459 -36.72 -7.11 -7.24
CA ALA A 459 -36.41 -5.84 -6.62
C ALA A 459 -37.47 -4.77 -6.97
N LYS A 460 -37.87 -4.67 -8.25
CA LYS A 460 -38.92 -3.73 -8.69
C LYS A 460 -40.26 -3.98 -7.99
N VAL A 461 -40.63 -5.25 -7.77
CA VAL A 461 -41.85 -5.62 -7.02
C VAL A 461 -41.79 -5.16 -5.55
N GLU A 462 -40.62 -5.20 -4.94
CA GLU A 462 -40.38 -4.70 -3.57
C GLU A 462 -40.21 -3.16 -3.49
N GLY A 463 -40.43 -2.43 -4.59
CA GLY A 463 -40.38 -0.97 -4.62
C GLY A 463 -39.03 -0.37 -5.03
N TYR A 464 -38.09 -1.16 -5.55
CA TYR A 464 -36.85 -0.63 -6.13
C TYR A 464 -37.16 0.20 -7.40
N ALA A 465 -36.77 1.47 -7.39
CA ALA A 465 -36.75 2.33 -8.56
C ALA A 465 -35.31 2.74 -8.89
N PRO A 466 -34.81 2.48 -10.12
CA PRO A 466 -33.47 2.91 -10.51
C PRO A 466 -33.31 4.42 -10.47
N LEU A 467 -32.20 4.89 -9.90
CA LEU A 467 -31.90 6.32 -9.77
C LEU A 467 -31.35 6.88 -11.09
N THR A 468 -32.21 7.04 -12.09
CA THR A 468 -31.83 7.46 -13.47
C THR A 468 -31.12 8.81 -13.52
N GLU A 469 -31.40 9.71 -12.55
CA GLU A 469 -30.68 10.98 -12.35
C GLU A 469 -29.15 10.84 -12.28
N LEU A 470 -28.64 9.65 -11.88
CA LEU A 470 -27.21 9.37 -11.78
C LEU A 470 -26.52 9.18 -13.15
N VAL A 471 -27.28 8.93 -14.22
CA VAL A 471 -26.74 8.77 -15.58
C VAL A 471 -26.78 10.12 -16.27
N THR A 472 -25.72 10.91 -16.15
CA THR A 472 -25.65 12.29 -16.67
C THR A 472 -25.43 12.40 -18.19
N LYS A 473 -25.54 11.30 -18.93
CA LYS A 473 -25.50 11.33 -20.39
C LYS A 473 -26.88 11.67 -20.95
N ASP A 474 -26.89 12.40 -22.05
CA ASP A 474 -28.08 12.64 -22.87
C ASP A 474 -28.46 11.35 -23.61
N VAL A 475 -29.13 10.45 -22.89
CA VAL A 475 -29.62 9.14 -23.35
C VAL A 475 -31.05 8.95 -22.81
N SER A 476 -31.86 8.14 -23.49
CA SER A 476 -33.25 7.91 -23.08
C SER A 476 -33.32 7.35 -21.65
N GLU A 477 -34.41 7.61 -20.92
CA GLU A 477 -34.61 7.06 -19.55
C GLU A 477 -34.46 5.54 -19.50
N GLU A 478 -34.90 4.84 -20.55
CA GLU A 478 -34.73 3.39 -20.72
C GLU A 478 -33.25 2.99 -20.81
N GLU A 479 -32.46 3.73 -21.59
CA GLU A 479 -31.01 3.49 -21.71
C GLU A 479 -30.27 3.86 -20.41
N ARG A 480 -30.76 4.85 -19.64
CA ARG A 480 -30.26 5.15 -18.29
C ARG A 480 -30.50 3.96 -17.36
N GLU A 481 -31.70 3.39 -17.39
CA GLU A 481 -32.10 2.24 -16.58
C GLU A 481 -31.31 0.96 -16.93
N GLU A 482 -31.12 0.69 -18.23
CA GLU A 482 -30.29 -0.44 -18.69
C GLU A 482 -28.83 -0.30 -18.27
N ASN A 483 -28.26 0.90 -18.38
CA ASN A 483 -26.90 1.18 -17.93
C ASN A 483 -26.71 0.88 -16.43
N LEU A 484 -27.70 1.23 -15.59
CA LEU A 484 -27.70 0.95 -14.15
C LEU A 484 -27.93 -0.53 -13.83
N THR A 485 -28.65 -1.25 -14.70
CA THR A 485 -28.96 -2.68 -14.49
C THR A 485 -27.71 -3.54 -14.59
N PHE A 486 -26.81 -3.23 -15.53
CA PHE A 486 -25.61 -4.04 -15.81
C PHE A 486 -24.34 -3.55 -15.10
N HIS A 487 -24.49 -2.91 -13.94
CA HIS A 487 -23.35 -2.56 -13.10
C HIS A 487 -22.57 -3.80 -12.65
N SER A 488 -21.24 -3.64 -12.54
CA SER A 488 -20.32 -4.71 -12.16
C SER A 488 -20.69 -5.36 -10.81
N GLU A 489 -21.19 -4.57 -9.86
CA GLU A 489 -21.58 -5.04 -8.53
C GLU A 489 -22.76 -6.00 -8.60
N LYS A 490 -23.76 -5.67 -9.42
CA LYS A 490 -24.97 -6.48 -9.58
C LYS A 490 -24.65 -7.79 -10.30
N LEU A 491 -23.76 -7.75 -11.30
CA LEU A 491 -23.23 -8.95 -11.96
C LEU A 491 -22.48 -9.87 -10.97
N ALA A 492 -21.62 -9.30 -10.13
CA ALA A 492 -20.88 -10.04 -9.11
C ALA A 492 -21.82 -10.70 -8.07
N VAL A 493 -22.86 -10.00 -7.62
CA VAL A 493 -23.88 -10.59 -6.74
C VAL A 493 -24.70 -11.66 -7.44
N ALA A 494 -25.14 -11.42 -8.68
CA ALA A 494 -25.87 -12.43 -9.46
C ALA A 494 -25.05 -13.72 -9.65
N TYR A 495 -23.76 -13.59 -9.95
CA TYR A 495 -22.84 -14.74 -10.02
C TYR A 495 -22.73 -15.46 -8.66
N SER A 496 -22.63 -14.71 -7.57
CA SER A 496 -22.57 -15.29 -6.23
C SER A 496 -23.84 -16.06 -5.89
N VAL A 497 -25.01 -15.50 -6.20
CA VAL A 497 -26.31 -16.18 -6.03
C VAL A 497 -26.39 -17.45 -6.87
N LEU A 498 -25.90 -17.41 -8.11
CA LEU A 498 -25.89 -18.58 -9.01
C LEU A 498 -25.04 -19.72 -8.45
N LYS A 499 -23.90 -19.43 -7.83
CA LYS A 499 -22.91 -20.44 -7.42
C LYS A 499 -22.99 -20.86 -5.95
N THR A 500 -23.87 -20.26 -5.15
CA THR A 500 -23.95 -20.54 -3.71
C THR A 500 -25.38 -20.86 -3.27
N GLY A 501 -25.49 -21.70 -2.25
CA GLY A 501 -26.78 -22.10 -1.69
C GLY A 501 -27.52 -20.97 -0.97
N PRO A 502 -28.83 -21.16 -0.69
CA PRO A 502 -29.59 -20.27 0.19
C PRO A 502 -28.91 -20.11 1.56
N GLY A 503 -28.99 -18.91 2.15
CA GLY A 503 -28.41 -18.60 3.46
C GLY A 503 -26.90 -18.30 3.46
N THR A 504 -26.15 -18.63 2.40
CA THR A 504 -24.70 -18.32 2.34
C THR A 504 -24.46 -16.79 2.33
N GLU A 505 -23.48 -16.28 3.05
CA GLU A 505 -23.09 -14.86 2.96
C GLU A 505 -22.46 -14.56 1.59
N ILE A 506 -22.87 -13.45 0.94
CA ILE A 506 -22.33 -13.01 -0.35
C ILE A 506 -21.26 -11.95 -0.09
N MET A 507 -20.03 -12.17 -0.55
CA MET A 507 -18.93 -11.21 -0.44
C MET A 507 -18.54 -10.67 -1.81
N VAL A 508 -18.69 -9.37 -2.02
CA VAL A 508 -18.28 -8.69 -3.26
C VAL A 508 -17.30 -7.57 -2.92
N SER A 509 -16.27 -7.43 -3.73
CA SER A 509 -15.32 -6.31 -3.63
C SER A 509 -15.39 -5.44 -4.88
N LYS A 510 -15.16 -4.13 -4.73
CA LYS A 510 -15.16 -3.13 -5.80
C LYS A 510 -13.99 -2.18 -5.67
N ASN A 511 -13.38 -1.82 -6.80
CA ASN A 511 -12.24 -0.90 -6.86
C ASN A 511 -12.60 0.60 -6.74
N LEU A 512 -13.88 0.94 -6.89
CA LEU A 512 -14.43 2.30 -6.74
C LEU A 512 -15.47 2.31 -5.62
N GLN A 513 -15.88 3.49 -5.18
CA GLN A 513 -17.02 3.63 -4.28
C GLN A 513 -18.28 3.05 -4.93
N THR A 514 -19.10 2.34 -4.15
CA THR A 514 -20.40 1.82 -4.60
C THR A 514 -21.30 3.00 -5.01
N CYS A 515 -22.08 2.89 -6.09
CA CYS A 515 -23.01 3.97 -6.46
C CYS A 515 -24.33 3.86 -5.68
N SER A 516 -25.08 4.97 -5.59
CA SER A 516 -26.32 5.04 -4.80
C SER A 516 -27.36 4.03 -5.27
N ASP A 517 -27.46 3.84 -6.58
CA ASP A 517 -28.34 2.85 -7.19
C ASP A 517 -27.99 1.41 -6.78
N CYS A 518 -26.71 1.03 -6.85
CA CYS A 518 -26.28 -0.30 -6.42
C CYS A 518 -26.47 -0.49 -4.92
N HIS A 519 -26.22 0.53 -4.10
CA HIS A 519 -26.45 0.45 -2.66
C HIS A 519 -27.92 0.18 -2.33
N GLU A 520 -28.86 0.91 -2.96
CA GLU A 520 -30.30 0.70 -2.76
C GLU A 520 -30.75 -0.67 -3.25
N TRP A 521 -30.27 -1.08 -4.43
CA TRP A 521 -30.54 -2.40 -4.96
C TRP A 521 -30.05 -3.51 -4.01
N MET A 522 -28.85 -3.39 -3.45
CA MET A 522 -28.30 -4.38 -2.51
C MET A 522 -29.11 -4.49 -1.22
N LYS A 523 -29.62 -3.37 -0.69
CA LYS A 523 -30.56 -3.39 0.46
C LYS A 523 -31.75 -4.27 0.13
N ILE A 524 -32.45 -3.98 -0.97
CA ILE A 524 -33.66 -4.70 -1.37
C ILE A 524 -33.34 -6.18 -1.65
N ILE A 525 -32.25 -6.47 -2.35
CA ILE A 525 -31.86 -7.85 -2.66
C ILE A 525 -31.50 -8.64 -1.39
N SER A 526 -30.87 -8.03 -0.38
CA SER A 526 -30.60 -8.70 0.90
C SER A 526 -31.88 -9.18 1.59
N LYS A 527 -32.95 -8.35 1.51
CA LYS A 527 -34.30 -8.70 2.01
C LYS A 527 -34.94 -9.79 1.16
N VAL A 528 -34.94 -9.62 -0.17
CA VAL A 528 -35.54 -10.55 -1.14
C VAL A 528 -34.94 -11.94 -1.07
N LEU A 529 -33.64 -12.04 -0.83
CA LEU A 529 -32.93 -13.31 -0.76
C LEU A 529 -32.87 -13.91 0.65
N CYS A 530 -33.23 -13.15 1.68
CA CYS A 530 -32.94 -13.48 3.08
C CYS A 530 -31.46 -13.86 3.27
N ARG A 531 -30.56 -13.07 2.67
CA ARG A 531 -29.11 -13.30 2.68
C ARG A 531 -28.38 -12.03 3.04
N VAL A 532 -27.29 -12.20 3.78
CA VAL A 532 -26.33 -11.13 4.04
C VAL A 532 -25.49 -10.90 2.79
N ILE A 533 -25.38 -9.64 2.38
CA ILE A 533 -24.46 -9.21 1.31
C ILE A 533 -23.45 -8.26 1.93
N VAL A 534 -22.17 -8.61 1.88
CA VAL A 534 -21.07 -7.74 2.29
C VAL A 534 -20.40 -7.19 1.03
N MET A 535 -20.49 -5.88 0.85
CA MET A 535 -19.82 -5.15 -0.22
C MET A 535 -18.63 -4.38 0.34
N ARG A 536 -17.41 -4.74 -0.07
CA ARG A 536 -16.21 -3.95 0.17
C ARG A 536 -16.02 -2.97 -0.99
N ASP A 537 -16.15 -1.67 -0.73
CA ASP A 537 -15.74 -0.66 -1.69
C ASP A 537 -14.31 -0.17 -1.39
N ARG A 538 -13.87 0.88 -2.09
CA ARG A 538 -12.51 1.44 -1.91
C ARG A 538 -12.27 2.00 -0.50
N ILE A 539 -13.31 2.44 0.18
CA ILE A 539 -13.24 3.21 1.43
C ILE A 539 -13.62 2.35 2.63
N ARG A 540 -14.61 1.46 2.48
CA ARG A 540 -15.28 0.80 3.62
C ARG A 540 -16.08 -0.44 3.21
N PHE A 541 -16.64 -1.09 4.22
CA PHE A 541 -17.58 -2.20 4.07
C PHE A 541 -19.02 -1.72 4.24
N HIS A 542 -19.90 -2.31 3.45
CA HIS A 542 -21.34 -2.18 3.58
C HIS A 542 -21.90 -3.58 3.82
N ARG A 543 -22.48 -3.81 4.98
CA ARG A 543 -23.19 -5.05 5.30
C ARG A 543 -24.68 -4.82 5.09
N PHE A 544 -25.24 -5.46 4.05
CA PHE A 544 -26.65 -5.42 3.73
C PHE A 544 -27.35 -6.64 4.31
N GLU A 545 -28.35 -6.41 5.15
CA GLU A 545 -29.09 -7.44 5.85
C GLU A 545 -30.53 -6.98 6.10
N GLY A 546 -31.50 -7.79 5.68
CA GLY A 546 -32.92 -7.51 5.94
C GLY A 546 -33.46 -6.22 5.33
N GLY A 547 -32.84 -5.67 4.28
CA GLY A 547 -33.24 -4.38 3.71
C GLY A 547 -32.50 -3.17 4.27
N CYS A 548 -31.62 -3.37 5.25
CA CYS A 548 -30.83 -2.32 5.89
C CYS A 548 -29.36 -2.44 5.50
N CYS A 549 -28.60 -1.36 5.67
CA CYS A 549 -27.14 -1.35 5.53
C CYS A 549 -26.49 -0.92 6.84
N SER A 550 -25.33 -1.51 7.19
CA SER A 550 -24.55 -1.13 8.38
C SER A 550 -24.20 0.36 8.47
N CYS A 551 -24.16 1.06 7.33
CA CYS A 551 -23.89 2.49 7.30
C CYS A 551 -25.08 3.42 7.57
N LYS A 552 -26.30 2.87 7.74
CA LYS A 552 -27.52 3.66 7.97
C LYS A 552 -27.75 4.77 6.93
N ASP A 553 -27.41 4.48 5.67
CA ASP A 553 -27.47 5.41 4.53
C ASP A 553 -26.57 6.67 4.66
N TYR A 554 -25.64 6.68 5.62
CA TYR A 554 -24.66 7.75 5.83
C TYR A 554 -23.32 7.38 5.17
N TRP A 555 -23.10 7.81 3.91
CA TRP A 555 -21.95 7.34 3.12
C TRP A 555 -21.52 8.14 1.90
#